data_AF-A0A0P7YX35-F1
#
_entry.id   AF-A0A0P7YX35-F1
#
_cell.length_a   1.000
_cell.length_b   1.000
_cell.length_c   1.000
_cell.angle_alpha   90.00
_cell.angle_beta   90.00
_cell.angle_gamma   90.00
#
_symmetry.space_group_name_H-M   'P 1'
#
loop_
_entity.id
_entity.type
_entity.pdbx_description
1 polymer ?
#
loop_
_entity_poly.entity_id
_entity_poly.type
_entity_poly.pdbx_seq_one_letter_code
_entity_poly.pdbx_strand_id
1 'polypeptide(L)' 'MLAANPAVIPRNHRIEHMIEAAVGGDMGPFETLMRTLATPYETPEVALLTTPPRPEERVEATFCGT' A
#
# COMPACT_ATOMS: atom_id res chain seq x y z
N MET A 1 1.93 7.75 22.39
CA MET A 1 2.86 6.64 22.13
C MET A 1 2.07 5.53 21.43
N LEU A 2 2.07 5.53 20.08
CA LEU A 2 1.50 4.48 19.22
C LEU A 2 2.60 3.81 18.39
N ALA A 3 3.85 3.86 18.84
CA ALA A 3 5.05 3.48 18.06
C ALA A 3 5.19 1.97 17.80
N ALA A 4 4.22 1.15 18.20
CA ALA A 4 4.20 -0.29 17.96
C ALA A 4 3.11 -0.72 16.95
N ASN A 5 2.07 0.09 16.76
CA ASN A 5 0.93 -0.23 15.88
C ASN A 5 0.91 0.76 14.71
N PRO A 6 1.40 0.38 13.52
CA PRO A 6 1.40 1.27 12.38
C PRO A 6 -0.03 1.56 11.92
N ALA A 7 -0.30 2.81 11.53
CA ALA A 7 -1.54 3.24 10.88
C ALA A 7 -1.63 2.71 9.43
N VAL A 8 -0.48 2.51 8.77
CA VAL A 8 -0.40 2.00 7.39
C VAL A 8 0.54 0.81 7.31
N ILE A 9 0.12 -0.23 6.58
CA ILE A 9 0.93 -1.40 6.23
C ILE A 9 0.89 -1.62 4.71
N PRO A 10 1.92 -2.23 4.10
CA PRO A 10 1.96 -2.52 2.66
C PRO A 10 1.01 -3.68 2.32
N ARG A 11 -0.30 -3.40 2.25
CA ARG A 11 -1.32 -4.41 1.92
C ARG A 11 -1.18 -4.86 0.46
N ASN A 12 -1.29 -6.16 0.19
CA ASN A 12 -1.09 -6.75 -1.14
C ASN A 12 -1.86 -6.02 -2.26
N HIS A 13 -3.14 -5.73 -2.09
CA HIS A 13 -3.94 -5.02 -3.10
C HIS A 13 -3.44 -3.60 -3.41
N ARG A 14 -2.79 -2.92 -2.46
CA ARG A 14 -2.16 -1.62 -2.69
C ARG A 14 -0.83 -1.75 -3.41
N ILE A 15 -0.10 -2.84 -3.15
CA ILE A 15 1.13 -3.17 -3.88
C ILE A 15 0.79 -3.55 -5.33
N GLU A 16 -0.21 -4.40 -5.55
CA GLU A 16 -0.67 -4.80 -6.89
C GLU A 16 -1.08 -3.58 -7.72
N HIS A 17 -1.98 -2.74 -7.19
CA HIS A 17 -2.39 -1.51 -7.87
C HIS A 17 -1.21 -0.58 -8.19
N MET A 18 -0.22 -0.49 -7.29
CA MET A 18 0.99 0.31 -7.54
C MET A 18 1.84 -0.28 -8.66
N ILE A 19 2.00 -1.61 -8.71
CA ILE A 19 2.76 -2.29 -9.76
C ILE A 19 2.04 -2.15 -11.10
N GLU A 20 0.73 -2.38 -11.17
CA GLU A 20 -0.07 -2.22 -12.38
C GLU A 20 0.05 -0.80 -12.95
N ALA A 21 -0.07 0.22 -12.09
CA ALA A 21 0.09 1.61 -12.49
C ALA A 21 1.51 1.90 -13.01
N ALA A 22 2.54 1.43 -12.31
CA ALA A 22 3.93 1.62 -12.70
C ALA A 22 4.27 0.94 -14.04
N VAL A 23 3.73 -0.26 -14.28
CA VAL A 23 3.84 -0.96 -15.58
C VAL A 23 3.16 -0.16 -16.70
N GLY A 24 2.05 0.52 -16.38
CA GLY A 24 1.38 1.48 -17.27
C GLY A 24 2.11 2.82 -17.45
N GLY A 25 3.23 3.04 -16.75
CA GLY A 25 4.02 4.27 -16.81
C GLY A 25 3.65 5.34 -15.78
N ASP A 26 2.70 5.06 -14.87
CA ASP A 26 2.33 5.96 -13.77
C ASP A 26 3.05 5.58 -12.47
N MET A 27 4.05 6.37 -12.09
CA MET A 27 4.83 6.20 -10.86
C MET A 27 4.20 6.89 -9.64
N GLY A 28 3.10 7.64 -9.81
CA GLY A 28 2.45 8.38 -8.72
C GLY A 28 2.04 7.51 -7.52
N PRO A 29 1.43 6.33 -7.73
CA PRO A 29 1.12 5.39 -6.65
C PRO A 29 2.36 4.89 -5.91
N PHE A 30 3.46 4.65 -6.62
CA PHE A 30 4.73 4.23 -6.03
C PHE A 30 5.28 5.31 -5.09
N GLU A 31 5.40 6.55 -5.57
CA GLU A 31 5.92 7.67 -4.76
C GLU A 31 5.06 7.93 -3.52
N THR A 32 3.74 7.83 -3.67
CA THR A 32 2.78 7.99 -2.59
C THR A 32 2.92 6.90 -1.53
N LEU A 33 3.06 5.64 -1.96
CA LEU A 33 3.24 4.50 -1.07
C LEU A 33 4.56 4.62 -0.31
N MET A 34 5.65 4.94 -1.00
CA MET A 34 6.98 5.11 -0.41
C MET A 34 7.01 6.25 0.63
N ARG A 35 6.41 7.40 0.32
CA ARG A 35 6.31 8.53 1.26
C ARG A 35 5.51 8.14 2.51
N THR A 36 4.39 7.46 2.34
CA THR A 36 3.52 7.08 3.48
C THR A 36 4.16 6.02 4.36
N LEU A 37 4.82 5.02 3.76
CA LEU A 37 5.48 3.93 4.50
C LEU A 37 6.76 4.39 5.24
N ALA A 38 7.29 5.57 4.94
CA ALA A 38 8.41 6.15 5.68
C ALA A 38 8.02 6.60 7.10
N THR A 39 6.75 7.00 7.31
CA THR A 39 6.21 7.40 8.61
C THR A 39 4.92 6.62 8.97
N PRO A 40 4.98 5.27 9.02
CA PRO A 40 3.78 4.43 8.99
C PRO A 40 2.94 4.49 10.28
N TYR A 41 3.45 5.12 11.34
CA TYR A 41 2.76 5.30 12.63
C TYR A 41 2.02 6.65 12.74
N GLU A 42 2.24 7.55 11.79
CA GLU A 42 1.56 8.84 11.73
C GLU A 42 0.21 8.71 11.03
N THR A 43 -0.66 9.72 11.20
CA THR A 43 -1.91 9.79 10.45
C THR A 43 -1.58 9.94 8.97
N PRO A 44 -1.94 8.98 8.10
CA PRO A 44 -1.59 9.05 6.70
C PRO A 44 -2.41 10.12 6.00
N GLU A 45 -1.75 10.87 5.11
CA GLU A 45 -2.42 11.84 4.24
C GLU A 45 -3.43 11.15 3.29
N VAL A 46 -3.12 9.92 2.89
CA VAL A 46 -3.92 9.13 1.95
C VAL A 46 -4.75 8.09 2.69
N ALA A 47 -5.98 8.46 3.03
CA ALA A 47 -6.91 7.61 3.78
C ALA A 47 -7.14 6.23 3.13
N LEU A 48 -7.12 6.15 1.80
CA LEU A 48 -7.28 4.89 1.06
C LEU A 48 -6.22 3.83 1.45
N LEU A 49 -5.02 4.22 1.89
CA LEU A 49 -3.99 3.26 2.30
C LEU A 49 -4.32 2.54 3.62
N THR A 50 -5.29 3.04 4.37
CA THR A 50 -5.74 2.43 5.64
C THR A 50 -6.88 1.42 5.45
N THR A 51 -7.58 1.47 4.30
CA THR A 51 -8.76 0.65 4.08
C THR A 51 -8.41 -0.81 3.78
N PRO A 52 -9.23 -1.77 4.21
CA PRO A 52 -9.10 -3.15 3.75
C PRO A 52 -9.42 -3.26 2.24
N PRO A 53 -8.94 -4.33 1.56
CA PRO A 53 -9.33 -4.58 0.17
C PRO A 53 -10.82 -4.83 0.06
N ARG A 54 -11.43 -4.34 -1.03
CA ARG A 54 -12.74 -4.82 -1.48
C ARG A 54 -12.65 -6.28 -1.93
N PRO A 55 -13.76 -7.03 -2.00
CA PRO A 55 -13.75 -8.42 -2.47
C PRO A 55 -13.03 -8.60 -3.81
N GLU A 56 -13.26 -7.70 -4.75
CA GLU A 56 -12.66 -7.68 -6.10
C GLU A 56 -11.18 -7.27 -6.13
N GLU A 57 -10.66 -6.67 -5.05
CA GLU A 57 -9.26 -6.24 -4.95
C GLU A 57 -8.40 -7.29 -4.22
N ARG A 58 -8.99 -8.43 -3.81
CA ARG A 58 -8.24 -9.45 -3.11
C ARG A 58 -7.23 -10.11 -4.05
N VAL A 59 -5.97 -9.94 -3.72
CA VAL A 59 -4.88 -10.69 -4.34
C VAL A 59 -4.90 -12.11 -3.75
N GLU A 60 -5.41 -13.07 -4.52
CA GLU A 60 -5.59 -14.47 -4.08
C GLU A 60 -4.29 -15.27 -4.03
N ALA A 61 -3.31 -14.88 -4.84
CA ALA A 61 -1.99 -15.49 -4.89
C ALA A 61 -0.92 -14.40 -4.86
N THR A 62 -0.01 -14.48 -3.89
CA THR A 62 1.19 -13.65 -3.88
C THR A 62 2.40 -14.51 -4.18
N PHE A 63 3.19 -14.10 -5.16
CA PHE A 63 4.50 -14.67 -5.43
C PHE A 63 5.55 -13.77 -4.78
N CYS A 64 5.61 -13.81 -3.45
CA CYS A 64 6.78 -13.31 -2.74
C CYS A 64 7.91 -14.31 -3.04
N GLY A 65 8.75 -13.97 -4.02
CA GLY A 65 9.83 -14.83 -4.51
C GLY A 65 10.62 -15.51 -3.39
N THR A 66 11.05 -16.75 -3.65
CA THR A 66 11.96 -17.52 -2.79
C THR A 66 13.29 -16.80 -2.57
#